data_AF-A0A382S188-F1
#
_entry.id   AF-A0A382S188-F1
#
_cell.length_a   1.000
_cell.length_b   1.000
_cell.length_c   1.000
_cell.angle_alpha   90.00
_cell.angle_beta   90.00
_cell.angle_gamma   90.00
#
_symmetry.space_group_name_H-M   'P 1'
#
loop_
_entity.id
_entity.type
_entity.pdbx_description
1 polymer ?
#
loop_
_entity_poly.entity_id
_entity_poly.type
_entity_poly.pdbx_seq_one_letter_code
_entity_poly.pdbx_strand_id
1 'polypeptide(L)'
;MIHTPCFFCGKRHIDYYNRETCSLEELAKKTSFEVLILILKDMKKFMKDNCDDTTMMASTSCFCKYSIQLALEESNGKQNSYTDLHEIAFGATIKLIKHVASVEEISEFIEKMCRKLWIEHEKLLVRVNLEQNRKFKHE
;
A
#
# COMPACT_ATOMS: atom_id res chain seq x y z
N MET A 1 3.48 -4.04 -23.05
CA MET A 1 3.10 -3.15 -21.93
C MET A 1 2.33 -1.97 -22.52
N ILE A 2 1.20 -1.58 -21.93
CA ILE A 2 0.36 -0.50 -22.46
C ILE A 2 0.69 0.78 -21.71
N HIS A 3 1.21 1.79 -22.42
CA HIS A 3 1.37 3.14 -21.87
C HIS A 3 0.08 3.93 -22.07
N THR A 4 -0.53 4.34 -20.97
CA THR A 4 -1.76 5.14 -20.94
C THR A 4 -1.51 6.48 -20.26
N PRO A 5 -2.35 7.51 -20.54
CA PRO A 5 -2.34 8.73 -19.74
C PRO A 5 -2.63 8.39 -18.27
N CYS A 6 -1.69 8.73 -17.38
CA CYS A 6 -1.81 8.50 -15.95
C CYS A 6 -2.92 9.38 -15.38
N PHE A 7 -3.90 8.76 -14.72
CA PHE A 7 -5.02 9.46 -14.07
C PHE A 7 -4.56 10.56 -13.10
N PHE A 8 -3.44 10.34 -12.39
CA PHE A 8 -2.96 11.28 -11.38
C PHE A 8 -2.22 12.50 -11.96
N CYS A 9 -1.40 12.32 -13.00
CA CYS A 9 -0.51 13.41 -13.49
C CYS A 9 -0.71 13.79 -14.96
N GLY A 10 -1.61 13.11 -15.68
CA GLY A 10 -1.89 13.32 -17.10
C GLY A 10 -0.78 12.86 -18.07
N LYS A 11 0.42 12.56 -17.58
CA LYS A 11 1.54 12.08 -18.40
C LYS A 11 1.38 10.61 -18.77
N ARG A 12 1.96 10.23 -19.90
CA ARG A 12 1.90 8.84 -20.39
C ARG A 12 2.92 7.97 -19.69
N HIS A 13 2.48 6.99 -18.90
CA HIS A 13 3.34 6.01 -18.24
C HIS A 13 2.78 4.60 -18.46
N ILE A 14 3.57 3.58 -18.13
CA ILE A 14 3.07 2.22 -18.05
C ILE A 14 1.90 2.15 -17.05
N ASP A 15 0.80 1.51 -17.47
CA ASP A 15 -0.42 1.48 -16.68
C ASP A 15 -0.26 0.63 -15.41
N TYR A 16 -0.35 1.31 -14.26
CA TYR A 16 -0.30 0.71 -12.94
C TYR A 16 -1.69 0.25 -12.46
N TYR A 17 -2.77 0.69 -13.09
CA TYR A 17 -4.14 0.45 -12.62
C TYR A 17 -4.75 -0.83 -13.19
N ASN A 18 -4.11 -1.47 -14.17
CA ASN A 18 -4.57 -2.74 -14.76
C ASN A 18 -4.05 -3.99 -14.01
N ARG A 19 -3.99 -3.92 -12.68
CA ARG A 19 -3.51 -5.02 -11.82
C ARG A 19 -4.65 -6.00 -11.56
N GLU A 20 -4.35 -7.29 -11.64
CA GLU A 20 -5.23 -8.32 -11.05
C GLU A 20 -5.15 -8.20 -9.52
N THR A 21 -6.08 -7.46 -8.92
CA THR A 21 -6.28 -7.48 -7.47
C THR A 21 -7.19 -8.64 -7.09
N CYS A 22 -7.13 -9.05 -5.81
CA CYS A 22 -8.18 -9.89 -5.23
C CYS A 22 -9.57 -9.34 -5.54
N SER A 23 -10.57 -10.22 -5.61
CA SER A 23 -11.96 -9.80 -5.77
C SER A 23 -12.39 -8.88 -4.61
N LEU A 24 -13.38 -8.01 -4.85
CA LEU A 24 -13.91 -7.13 -3.80
C LEU A 24 -14.42 -7.92 -2.58
N GLU A 25 -15.00 -9.10 -2.80
CA GLU A 25 -15.47 -10.01 -1.75
C GLU A 25 -14.32 -10.54 -0.88
N GLU A 26 -13.17 -10.82 -1.48
CA GLU A 26 -11.98 -11.24 -0.74
C GLU A 26 -11.34 -10.08 0.02
N LEU A 27 -11.35 -8.87 -0.57
CA LEU A 27 -10.85 -7.67 0.10
C LEU A 27 -11.71 -7.29 1.30
N ALA A 28 -13.04 -7.45 1.22
CA ALA A 28 -13.95 -7.17 2.32
C ALA A 28 -13.73 -8.05 3.57
N LYS A 29 -13.09 -9.21 3.41
CA LYS A 29 -12.74 -10.13 4.51
C LYS A 29 -11.42 -9.78 5.19
N LYS A 30 -10.70 -8.77 4.70
CA LYS A 30 -9.36 -8.41 5.16
C LYS A 30 -9.39 -7.15 6.01
N THR A 31 -8.53 -7.11 7.02
CA THR A 31 -8.27 -5.89 7.76
C THR A 31 -7.55 -4.86 6.89
N SER A 32 -7.63 -3.58 7.25
CA SER A 32 -6.94 -2.51 6.52
C SER A 32 -5.42 -2.77 6.41
N PHE A 33 -4.80 -3.39 7.44
CA PHE A 33 -3.38 -3.76 7.39
C PHE A 33 -3.08 -4.86 6.37
N GLU A 34 -3.92 -5.90 6.27
CA GLU A 34 -3.77 -6.95 5.26
C GLU A 34 -3.94 -6.40 3.85
N VAL A 35 -4.92 -5.51 3.65
CA VAL A 35 -5.12 -4.82 2.37
C VAL A 35 -3.88 -4.01 1.99
N LEU A 36 -3.30 -3.25 2.93
CA LEU A 36 -2.06 -2.50 2.67
C LEU A 36 -0.89 -3.43 2.33
N ILE A 37 -0.75 -4.57 3.01
CA ILE A 37 0.27 -5.57 2.68
C ILE A 37 0.10 -6.10 1.26
N LEU A 38 -1.13 -6.38 0.82
CA LEU A 38 -1.41 -6.83 -0.55
C LEU A 38 -1.02 -5.75 -1.57
N ILE A 39 -1.44 -4.51 -1.35
CA ILE A 39 -1.09 -3.38 -2.23
C ILE A 39 0.43 -3.23 -2.37
N LEU A 40 1.17 -3.34 -1.26
CA LEU A 40 2.63 -3.26 -1.27
C LEU A 40 3.28 -4.45 -2.01
N LYS A 41 2.73 -5.67 -1.87
CA LYS A 41 3.18 -6.84 -2.63
C LYS A 41 2.93 -6.69 -4.13
N ASP A 42 1.77 -6.18 -4.52
CA ASP A 42 1.43 -5.91 -5.91
C ASP A 42 2.34 -4.84 -6.50
N MET A 43 2.66 -3.81 -5.70
CA MET A 43 3.65 -2.80 -6.08
C MET A 43 5.02 -3.40 -6.34
N LYS A 44 5.50 -4.25 -5.42
CA LYS A 44 6.77 -4.95 -5.60
C LYS A 44 6.78 -5.79 -6.88
N LYS A 45 5.71 -6.56 -7.12
CA LYS A 45 5.58 -7.37 -8.33
C LYS A 45 5.59 -6.49 -9.59
N PHE A 46 4.79 -5.43 -9.62
CA PHE A 46 4.75 -4.49 -10.73
C PHE A 46 6.13 -3.93 -11.08
N MET A 47 6.90 -3.47 -10.10
CA MET A 47 8.23 -2.90 -10.36
C MET A 47 9.20 -3.95 -10.92
N LYS A 48 9.09 -5.22 -10.47
CA LYS A 48 9.92 -6.32 -10.97
C LYS A 48 9.55 -6.72 -12.39
N ASP A 49 8.26 -6.88 -12.66
CA ASP A 49 7.76 -7.31 -13.97
C ASP A 49 7.99 -6.25 -15.06
N ASN A 50 8.22 -4.99 -14.65
CA ASN A 50 8.38 -3.85 -15.55
C ASN A 50 9.67 -3.07 -15.29
N CYS A 51 10.73 -3.72 -14.77
CA CYS A 51 11.97 -3.04 -14.41
C CYS A 51 12.69 -2.38 -15.61
N ASP A 52 12.43 -2.89 -16.82
CA ASP A 52 13.00 -2.37 -18.07
C ASP A 52 12.21 -1.18 -18.64
N ASP A 53 11.02 -0.86 -18.09
CA ASP A 53 10.22 0.26 -18.56
C ASP A 53 10.71 1.58 -17.94
N THR A 54 11.09 2.53 -18.81
CA THR A 54 11.64 3.83 -18.40
C THR A 54 10.67 4.72 -17.63
N THR A 55 9.37 4.42 -17.68
CA THR A 55 8.31 5.16 -16.98
C THR A 55 7.81 4.46 -15.72
N MET A 56 8.31 3.26 -15.39
CA MET A 56 7.88 2.46 -14.24
C MET A 56 8.01 3.23 -12.92
N MET A 57 9.14 3.90 -12.70
CA MET A 57 9.38 4.68 -11.48
C MET A 57 8.42 5.88 -11.36
N ALA A 58 8.14 6.54 -12.48
CA ALA A 58 7.18 7.64 -12.52
C ALA A 58 5.75 7.15 -12.25
N SER A 59 5.38 6.00 -12.81
CA SER A 59 4.08 5.35 -12.56
C SER A 59 3.92 4.96 -11.09
N THR A 60 4.91 4.30 -10.52
CA THR A 60 4.94 3.92 -9.09
C THR A 60 4.87 5.15 -8.18
N SER A 61 5.60 6.22 -8.50
CA SER A 61 5.54 7.47 -7.75
C SER A 61 4.14 8.10 -7.79
N CYS A 62 3.49 8.10 -8.95
CA CYS A 62 2.13 8.61 -9.11
C CYS A 62 1.13 7.80 -8.30
N PHE A 63 1.23 6.47 -8.35
CA PHE A 63 0.40 5.59 -7.53
C PHE A 63 0.57 5.87 -6.04
N CYS A 64 1.80 5.99 -5.56
CA CYS A 64 2.07 6.27 -4.14
C CYS A 64 1.42 7.59 -3.69
N LYS A 65 1.53 8.66 -4.50
CA LYS A 65 0.93 9.96 -4.19
C LYS A 65 -0.60 9.89 -4.17
N TYR A 66 -1.18 9.24 -5.17
CA TYR A 66 -2.62 9.04 -5.25
C TYR A 66 -3.14 8.25 -4.04
N SER A 67 -2.48 7.16 -3.67
CA SER A 67 -2.86 6.34 -2.52
C SER A 67 -2.83 7.16 -1.22
N ILE A 68 -1.79 7.98 -0.99
CA ILE A 68 -1.72 8.85 0.20
C ILE A 68 -2.89 9.82 0.23
N GLN A 69 -3.17 10.48 -0.90
CA GLN A 69 -4.28 11.44 -1.02
C GLN A 69 -5.61 10.76 -0.71
N LEU A 70 -5.89 9.61 -1.33
CA LEU A 70 -7.14 8.87 -1.13
C LEU A 70 -7.32 8.44 0.33
N ALA A 71 -6.26 7.94 0.98
CA ALA A 71 -6.34 7.53 2.39
C ALA A 71 -6.66 8.70 3.33
N LEU A 72 -6.16 9.92 3.04
CA LEU A 72 -6.46 11.12 3.82
C LEU A 72 -7.89 11.61 3.57
N GLU A 73 -8.38 11.54 2.33
CA GLU A 73 -9.76 11.90 1.98
C GLU A 73 -10.76 10.96 2.68
N GLU A 74 -10.55 9.65 2.59
CA GLU A 74 -11.40 8.63 3.21
C GLU A 74 -11.38 8.68 4.74
N SER A 75 -10.25 9.09 5.34
CA SER A 75 -10.19 9.27 6.79
C SER A 75 -10.83 10.57 7.27
N ASN A 76 -11.39 11.39 6.38
CA ASN A 76 -11.82 12.76 6.66
C ASN A 76 -10.70 13.58 7.34
N GLY A 77 -9.46 13.38 6.92
CA GLY A 77 -8.27 13.99 7.50
C GLY A 77 -7.88 13.50 8.90
N LYS A 78 -8.57 12.49 9.45
CA LYS A 78 -8.23 11.92 10.77
C LYS A 78 -7.01 11.02 10.66
N GLN A 79 -6.05 11.23 11.54
CA GLN A 79 -4.90 10.34 11.69
C GLN A 79 -5.22 9.18 12.64
N ASN A 80 -4.83 7.98 12.25
CA ASN A 80 -4.82 6.78 13.06
C ASN A 80 -3.63 5.89 12.65
N SER A 81 -3.41 4.80 13.40
CA SER A 81 -2.28 3.90 13.14
C SER A 81 -2.24 3.34 11.71
N TYR A 82 -3.38 3.19 11.04
CA TYR A 82 -3.42 2.76 9.65
C TYR A 82 -3.00 3.88 8.70
N THR A 83 -3.58 5.07 8.81
CA THR A 83 -3.23 6.21 7.94
C THR A 83 -1.77 6.62 8.09
N ASP A 84 -1.22 6.54 9.31
CA ASP A 84 0.18 6.87 9.58
C ASP A 84 1.12 5.87 8.89
N LEU A 85 0.85 4.58 9.02
CA LEU A 85 1.65 3.54 8.37
C LEU A 85 1.49 3.55 6.85
N HIS A 86 0.30 3.90 6.36
CA HIS A 86 0.02 4.10 4.96
C HIS A 86 0.87 5.25 4.39
N GLU A 87 0.86 6.42 5.06
CA GLU A 87 1.70 7.56 4.67
C GLU A 87 3.19 7.24 4.75
N ILE A 88 3.65 6.58 5.82
CA ILE A 88 5.05 6.17 5.97
C ILE A 88 5.47 5.24 4.82
N ALA A 89 4.66 4.23 4.50
CA ALA A 89 4.99 3.26 3.47
C ALA A 89 5.16 3.93 2.10
N PHE A 90 4.14 4.64 1.62
CA PHE A 90 4.17 5.26 0.30
C PHE A 90 5.07 6.50 0.24
N GLY A 91 5.16 7.27 1.32
CA GLY A 91 6.04 8.44 1.42
C GLY A 91 7.51 8.05 1.36
N ALA A 92 7.90 6.97 2.03
CA ALA A 92 9.26 6.44 1.95
C ALA A 92 9.56 5.84 0.56
N THR A 93 8.62 5.13 -0.07
CA THR A 93 8.77 4.67 -1.46
C THR A 93 9.03 5.85 -2.42
N ILE A 94 8.26 6.94 -2.31
CA ILE A 94 8.48 8.15 -3.12
C ILE A 94 9.89 8.72 -2.89
N LYS A 95 10.35 8.77 -1.64
CA LYS A 95 11.71 9.25 -1.31
C LYS A 95 12.78 8.36 -1.94
N LEU A 96 12.66 7.04 -1.83
CA LEU A 96 13.59 6.09 -2.44
C LEU A 96 13.65 6.27 -3.96
N ILE A 97 12.51 6.40 -4.63
CA ILE A 97 12.45 6.68 -6.07
C ILE A 97 13.17 7.99 -6.41
N LYS A 98 12.94 9.07 -5.63
CA LYS A 98 13.61 10.37 -5.84
C LYS A 98 15.12 10.28 -5.66
N HIS A 99 15.59 9.40 -4.79
CA HIS A 99 17.02 9.14 -4.59
C HIS A 99 17.60 8.13 -5.59
N VAL A 100 16.82 7.73 -6.61
CA VAL A 100 17.26 6.80 -7.66
C VAL A 100 17.68 5.45 -7.06
N ALA A 101 17.01 5.02 -6.00
CA ALA A 101 17.19 3.69 -5.43
C ALA A 101 16.85 2.60 -6.46
N SER A 102 17.56 1.47 -6.39
CA SER A 102 17.30 0.33 -7.26
C SER A 102 15.95 -0.34 -6.95
N VAL A 103 15.45 -1.13 -7.90
CA VAL A 103 14.22 -1.93 -7.71
C VAL A 103 14.40 -2.90 -6.53
N GLU A 104 15.61 -3.43 -6.33
CA GLU A 104 15.99 -4.29 -5.22
C GLU A 104 15.90 -3.56 -3.88
N GLU A 105 16.47 -2.36 -3.78
CA GLU A 105 16.42 -1.55 -2.54
C GLU A 105 14.98 -1.21 -2.14
N ILE A 106 14.16 -0.81 -3.12
CA ILE A 106 12.73 -0.53 -2.87
C ILE A 106 11.99 -1.83 -2.50
N SER A 107 12.32 -2.95 -3.14
CA SER A 107 11.74 -4.26 -2.83
C SER A 107 12.04 -4.70 -1.40
N GLU A 108 13.27 -4.53 -0.93
CA GLU A 108 13.66 -4.82 0.47
C GLU A 108 12.94 -3.92 1.46
N PHE A 109 12.81 -2.64 1.15
CA PHE A 109 12.03 -1.71 1.95
C PHE A 109 10.57 -2.18 2.07
N ILE A 110 9.94 -2.55 0.95
CA ILE A 110 8.58 -3.07 0.93
C ILE A 110 8.44 -4.31 1.82
N GLU A 111 9.39 -5.26 1.76
CA GLU A 111 9.36 -6.45 2.61
C GLU A 111 9.44 -6.11 4.10
N LYS A 112 10.34 -5.19 4.48
CA LYS A 112 10.47 -4.72 5.87
C LYS A 112 9.18 -4.05 6.34
N MET A 113 8.55 -3.24 5.48
CA MET A 113 7.26 -2.60 5.78
C MET A 113 6.13 -3.62 5.94
N CYS A 114 6.03 -4.61 5.06
CA CYS A 114 5.04 -5.68 5.19
C CYS A 114 5.15 -6.44 6.52
N ARG A 115 6.39 -6.73 6.99
CA ARG A 115 6.60 -7.35 8.31
C ARG A 115 6.15 -6.44 9.45
N LYS A 116 6.45 -5.14 9.37
CA LYS A 116 5.99 -4.16 10.36
C LYS A 116 4.47 -4.07 10.42
N LEU A 117 3.81 -4.03 9.26
CA LEU A 117 2.34 -4.02 9.16
C LEU A 117 1.72 -5.29 9.75
N TRP A 118 2.35 -6.45 9.54
CA TRP A 118 1.89 -7.71 10.12
C TRP A 118 1.91 -7.69 11.66
N ILE A 119 2.99 -7.15 12.25
CA ILE A 119 3.10 -7.00 13.71
C ILE A 119 1.99 -6.09 14.26
N GLU A 120 1.70 -4.98 13.59
CA GLU A 120 0.61 -4.07 14.01
C GLU A 120 -0.78 -4.69 13.83
N HIS A 121 -0.95 -5.51 12.79
CA HIS A 121 -2.15 -6.32 12.59
C HIS A 121 -2.36 -7.33 13.74
N GLU A 122 -1.34 -8.09 14.13
CA GLU A 122 -1.43 -9.03 15.26
C GLU A 122 -1.79 -8.32 16.57
N LYS A 123 -1.18 -7.16 16.84
CA LYS A 123 -1.53 -6.32 18.01
C LYS A 123 -2.98 -5.85 17.96
N LEU A 124 -3.52 -5.54 16.78
CA LEU A 124 -4.93 -5.18 16.62
C LEU A 124 -5.84 -6.37 16.94
N LEU A 125 -5.55 -7.56 16.39
CA LEU A 125 -6.34 -8.76 16.64
C LEU A 125 -6.39 -9.14 18.12
N VAL A 126 -5.26 -9.05 18.83
CA VAL A 126 -5.21 -9.28 20.28
C VAL A 126 -6.10 -8.28 21.03
N ARG A 127 -6.06 -7.00 20.67
CA ARG A 127 -6.92 -5.97 21.30
C ARG A 127 -8.39 -6.24 21.07
N VAL A 128 -8.79 -6.56 19.83
CA VAL A 128 -10.19 -6.90 19.49
C VAL A 128 -10.66 -8.12 20.28
N ASN A 129 -9.83 -9.16 20.38
CA ASN A 129 -10.17 -10.36 21.14
C ASN A 129 -10.36 -10.06 22.64
N LEU A 130 -9.49 -9.23 23.24
CA LEU A 130 -9.64 -8.81 24.64
C LEU A 130 -10.93 -8.00 24.86
N GLU A 131 -11.28 -7.12 23.93
CA GLU A 131 -12.53 -6.34 24.00
C GLU A 131 -13.78 -7.22 23.87
N GLN A 132 -13.77 -8.18 22.94
CA GLN A 132 -14.85 -9.15 22.80
C GLN A 132 -15.00 -9.99 24.08
N ASN A 133 -13.90 -10.54 24.60
CA ASN A 133 -13.94 -11.30 25.86
C ASN A 133 -14.47 -10.49 27.04
N ARG A 134 -14.22 -9.17 27.11
CA ARG A 134 -14.80 -8.30 28.14
C ARG A 134 -16.31 -8.10 27.94
N LYS A 135 -16.78 -7.96 26.69
CA LYS A 135 -18.21 -7.79 26.38
C LYS A 135 -19.03 -9.05 26.69
N PHE A 136 -18.46 -10.25 26.53
CA PHE A 136 -19.15 -11.52 26.75
C PHE A 136 -18.96 -12.13 28.15
N LYS A 137 -18.11 -11.55 29.02
CA LYS A 137 -17.95 -11.99 30.42
C LYS A 137 -18.95 -11.34 31.41
N HIS A 138 -19.95 -10.62 30.91
CA HIS A 138 -21.02 -10.01 31.70
C HIS A 138 -22.38 -10.71 31.50
N GLU A 139 -22.37 -12.01 31.20
CA GLU A 139 -23.48 -12.94 31.42
C GLU A 139 -23.19 -13.83 32.62
#